data_AF-A0A5U7S3U0-F1
#
_entry.id   AF-A0A5U7S3U0-F1
#
_cell.length_a   1.000
_cell.length_b   1.000
_cell.length_c   1.000
_cell.angle_alpha   90.00
_cell.angle_beta   90.00
_cell.angle_gamma   90.00
#
_symmetry.space_group_name_H-M   'P 1'
#
loop_
_entity.id
_entity.type
_entity.pdbx_description
1 polymer ?
#
loop_
_entity_poly.entity_id
_entity_poly.type
_entity_poly.pdbx_seq_one_letter_code
_entity_poly.pdbx_strand_id
1 'polypeptide(L)' 'MKPLRVKDMVEQFDAKPAEIRALFNNQLDPARTAELRDRMLAVGLPI' A
#
# COMPACT_ATOMS: atom_id res chain seq x y z
N MET A 1 -10.35 -4.96 -16.89
CA MET A 1 -9.75 -4.58 -15.59
C MET A 1 -9.05 -3.24 -15.75
N LYS A 2 -9.46 -2.18 -15.04
CA LYS A 2 -8.70 -0.92 -15.00
C LYS A 2 -7.40 -1.18 -14.23
N PRO A 3 -6.22 -0.78 -14.72
CA PRO A 3 -5.00 -0.92 -13.94
C PRO A 3 -5.12 -0.04 -12.69
N LEU A 4 -5.05 -0.64 -11.50
CA LEU A 4 -4.85 0.11 -10.26
C LEU A 4 -3.52 0.85 -10.40
N ARG A 5 -3.59 2.17 -10.56
CA ARG A 5 -2.38 2.99 -10.62
C ARG A 5 -1.85 3.12 -9.21
N VAL A 6 -0.53 3.13 -9.07
CA VAL A 6 0.16 3.43 -7.80
C VAL A 6 -0.42 4.67 -7.12
N LYS A 7 -0.88 5.66 -7.90
CA LYS A 7 -1.50 6.89 -7.41
C LYS A 7 -2.79 6.66 -6.60
N ASP A 8 -3.64 5.73 -7.02
CA ASP A 8 -4.86 5.36 -6.29
C ASP A 8 -4.54 4.72 -4.94
N MET A 9 -3.50 3.87 -4.90
CA MET A 9 -3.05 3.24 -3.65
C MET A 9 -2.39 4.26 -2.72
N VAL A 10 -1.65 5.23 -3.27
CA VAL A 10 -1.07 6.34 -2.53
C VAL A 10 -2.15 7.17 -1.85
N GLU A 11 -3.23 7.48 -2.57
CA GLU A 11 -4.36 8.26 -2.06
C GLU A 11 -5.23 7.45 -1.07
N GLN A 12 -5.46 6.16 -1.32
CA GLN A 12 -6.28 5.31 -0.44
C GLN A 12 -5.56 4.92 0.86
N PHE A 13 -4.26 4.67 0.82
CA PHE A 13 -3.48 4.22 1.98
C PHE A 13 -2.64 5.32 2.63
N ASP A 14 -2.76 6.57 2.13
CA ASP A 14 -1.92 7.71 2.52
C ASP A 14 -0.43 7.32 2.57
N ALA A 15 -0.01 6.60 1.52
CA ALA A 15 1.32 6.02 1.41
C ALA A 15 2.10 6.73 0.31
N LYS A 16 3.43 6.87 0.43
CA LYS A 16 4.21 7.54 -0.63
C LYS A 16 4.31 6.62 -1.87
N PRO A 17 4.39 7.18 -3.10
CA PRO A 17 4.58 6.37 -4.31
C PRO A 17 5.83 5.48 -4.23
N ALA A 18 6.87 5.97 -3.56
CA ALA A 18 8.09 5.22 -3.29
C ALA A 18 7.84 3.98 -2.42
N GLU A 19 6.90 4.05 -1.47
CA GLU A 19 6.58 2.96 -0.55
C GLU A 19 5.74 1.89 -1.23
N ILE A 20 4.75 2.29 -2.03
CA ILE A 20 3.98 1.35 -2.86
C ILE A 20 4.93 0.63 -3.83
N ARG A 21 5.84 1.35 -4.48
CA ARG A 21 6.88 0.73 -5.33
C ARG A 21 7.76 -0.23 -4.53
N ALA A 22 8.21 0.16 -3.34
CA ALA A 22 9.02 -0.69 -2.48
C ALA A 22 8.24 -1.94 -2.03
N LEU A 23 6.93 -1.83 -1.76
CA LEU A 23 6.06 -2.96 -1.41
C LEU A 23 6.02 -3.99 -2.54
N PHE A 24 5.79 -3.53 -3.77
CA PHE A 24 5.79 -4.40 -4.96
C PHE A 24 7.16 -5.01 -5.28
N ASN A 25 8.25 -4.34 -4.91
CA ASN A 25 9.61 -4.85 -5.08
C ASN A 25 10.12 -5.62 -3.84
N ASN A 26 9.28 -5.80 -2.81
CA ASN A 26 9.66 -6.41 -1.52
C ASN A 26 10.87 -5.73 -0.85
N GLN A 27 11.05 -4.43 -1.11
CA GLN A 27 12.07 -3.54 -0.52
C GLN A 27 11.48 -2.58 0.51
N LEU A 28 10.17 -2.70 0.80
CA LEU A 28 9.54 -1.89 1.83
C LEU A 28 9.95 -2.40 3.21
N ASP A 29 10.17 -1.47 4.13
CA ASP A 29 10.47 -1.80 5.51
C ASP A 29 9.34 -2.67 6.11
N PRO A 30 9.65 -3.74 6.85
CA PRO A 30 8.64 -4.60 7.47
C PRO A 30 7.72 -3.81 8.42
N ALA A 31 8.21 -2.75 9.09
CA ALA A 31 7.37 -1.91 9.92
C ALA A 31 6.35 -1.11 9.09
N ARG A 32 6.76 -0.56 7.94
CA ARG A 32 5.85 0.16 7.03
C ARG A 32 4.89 -0.77 6.30
N THR A 33 5.33 -1.98 5.99
CA THR A 33 4.45 -3.04 5.45
C THR A 33 3.34 -3.39 6.44
N ALA A 34 3.67 -3.53 7.73
CA ALA A 34 2.69 -3.76 8.78
C ALA A 34 1.70 -2.60 8.91
N GLU A 35 2.18 -1.36 8.87
CA GLU A 35 1.33 -0.15 8.91
C GLU A 35 0.38 -0.06 7.70
N LEU A 36 0.87 -0.35 6.49
CA LEU A 36 0.06 -0.40 5.26
C LEU A 36 -1.00 -1.50 5.32
N ARG A 37 -0.63 -2.68 5.83
CA ARG A 37 -1.57 -3.80 6.03
C ARG A 37 -2.62 -3.49 7.09
N ASP A 38 -2.23 -2.83 8.18
CA ASP A 38 -3.15 -2.40 9.23
C ASP A 38 -4.15 -1.36 8.69
N ARG A 39 -3.69 -0.40 7.89
CA ARG A 39 -4.56 0.54 7.17
C ARG A 39 -5.50 -0.17 6.19
N MET A 40 -5.03 -1.18 5.46
CA MET A 40 -5.86 -2.01 4.56
C MET A 40 -6.96 -2.76 5.32
N LEU A 41 -6.63 -3.33 6.48
CA LEU A 41 -7.60 -3.95 7.38
C LEU A 41 -8.59 -2.92 7.94
N ALA A 42 -8.12 -1.73 8.31
CA ALA A 42 -8.94 -0.66 8.86
C ALA A 42 -9.96 -0.10 7.86
N VAL A 43 -9.63 -0.12 6.55
CA VAL A 43 -10.59 0.25 5.49
C VAL A 43 -11.50 -0.89 5.05
N GLY A 44 -11.43 -2.06 5.71
CA GLY A 44 -12.31 -3.20 5.46
C GLY A 44 -12.01 -3.97 4.17
N LEU A 45 -10.80 -3.81 3.62
CA LEU A 45 -10.37 -4.65 2.50
C LEU A 45 -9.99 -6.04 3.04
N PRO A 46 -10.53 -7.14 2.46
CA PRO A 46 -10.04 -8.46 2.78
C PRO A 46 -8.59 -8.60 2.28
N ILE A 47 -7.66 -8.81 3.22
CA ILE A 47 -6.23 -9.05 3.00
C ILE A 47 -5.94 -10.45 2.44
#